data_AF-A0A2V7W205-F1
#
_entry.id   AF-A0A2V7W205-F1
#
_cell.length_a   1.000
_cell.length_b   1.000
_cell.length_c   1.000
_cell.angle_alpha   90.00
_cell.angle_beta   90.00
_cell.angle_gamma   90.00
#
_symmetry.space_group_name_H-M   'P 1'
#
loop_
_entity.id
_entity.type
_entity.pdbx_description
1 polymer ?
#
loop_
_entity_poly.entity_id
_entity_poly.type
_entity_poly.pdbx_seq_one_letter_code
_entity_poly.pdbx_strand_id
1 'polypeptide(L)'
;MRKLLLLCCVVAFARCATVHHGPMQRIHVGSDPAGATVTTKECGAGATKIAHTDAVVWVNRRATHCALTISATGFEPQTVELHREVSPRTAGNANAVRGMCYGDVLNCRSFGDLLAAVFFGGIVGGAGVGVDAATGAMFEQQPNEVHVELVPASQ
;
A
#
# COMPACT_ATOMS: atom_id res chain seq x y z
N MET A 1 -32.92 13.87 -12.37
CA MET A 1 -31.84 14.29 -13.30
C MET A 1 -30.77 15.17 -12.64
N ARG A 2 -31.10 16.25 -11.93
CA ARG A 2 -30.10 17.11 -11.25
C ARG A 2 -29.23 16.41 -10.19
N LYS A 3 -29.81 15.48 -9.41
CA LYS A 3 -29.08 14.65 -8.43
C LYS A 3 -28.13 13.61 -9.09
N LEU A 4 -28.47 13.13 -10.28
CA LEU A 4 -27.65 12.16 -11.03
C LEU A 4 -26.45 12.85 -11.71
N LEU A 5 -26.63 14.09 -12.19
CA LEU A 5 -25.56 14.91 -12.74
C LEU A 5 -24.52 15.30 -11.67
N LEU A 6 -24.98 15.65 -10.46
CA LEU A 6 -24.10 15.94 -9.32
C LEU A 6 -23.29 14.71 -8.90
N LEU A 7 -23.90 13.51 -8.91
CA LEU A 7 -23.20 12.26 -8.62
C LEU A 7 -22.13 11.92 -9.66
N CYS A 8 -22.41 12.15 -10.95
CA CYS A 8 -21.46 11.88 -12.03
C CYS A 8 -20.24 12.84 -11.98
N CYS A 9 -20.46 14.11 -11.63
CA CYS A 9 -19.38 15.08 -11.46
C CYS A 9 -18.43 14.70 -10.30
N VAL A 10 -18.97 14.22 -9.17
CA VAL A 10 -18.18 13.78 -8.01
C VAL A 10 -17.28 12.57 -8.36
N VAL A 11 -17.78 11.64 -9.16
CA VAL A 11 -16.98 10.47 -9.61
C VAL A 11 -15.87 10.88 -10.59
N ALA A 12 -16.08 11.94 -11.39
CA ALA A 12 -15.09 12.41 -12.36
C ALA A 12 -13.88 13.08 -11.68
N PHE A 13 -14.08 13.86 -10.61
CA PHE A 13 -12.99 14.55 -9.90
C PHE A 13 -12.25 13.69 -8.86
N ALA A 14 -12.83 12.57 -8.42
CA ALA A 14 -12.17 11.63 -7.51
C ALA A 14 -10.97 10.88 -8.13
N ARG A 15 -10.80 10.96 -9.46
CA ARG A 15 -9.74 10.27 -10.20
C ARG A 15 -8.35 10.88 -10.08
N CYS A 16 -8.21 12.12 -9.63
CA CYS A 16 -6.89 12.76 -9.48
C CYS A 16 -6.18 12.40 -8.16
N ALA A 17 -6.88 11.87 -7.16
CA ALA A 17 -6.27 11.51 -5.86
C ALA A 17 -5.38 10.26 -5.95
N THR A 18 -5.67 9.35 -6.88
CA THR A 18 -4.98 8.05 -7.03
C THR A 18 -3.73 8.11 -7.92
N VAL A 19 -3.31 9.30 -8.37
CA VAL A 19 -2.36 9.47 -9.48
C VAL A 19 -0.91 9.34 -9.05
N HIS A 20 -0.57 9.55 -7.77
CA HIS A 20 0.85 9.61 -7.40
C HIS A 20 1.53 8.26 -7.27
N HIS A 21 0.84 7.21 -6.80
CA HIS A 21 1.35 5.83 -6.85
C HIS A 21 0.19 4.86 -7.03
N GLY A 22 0.23 4.05 -8.09
CA GLY A 22 -0.79 3.02 -8.33
C GLY A 22 -0.87 1.97 -7.20
N PRO A 23 -1.82 1.02 -7.26
CA PRO A 23 -2.05 0.04 -6.19
C PRO A 23 -0.91 -0.98 -6.02
N MET A 24 0.13 -0.89 -6.85
CA MET A 24 1.28 -1.78 -6.86
C MET A 24 2.49 -1.09 -6.22
N GLN A 25 3.33 -1.88 -5.58
CA GLN A 25 4.59 -1.47 -5.01
C GLN A 25 5.71 -2.33 -5.60
N ARG A 26 6.86 -1.71 -5.78
CA ARG A 26 8.09 -2.37 -6.22
C ARG A 26 8.88 -2.76 -4.98
N ILE A 27 9.23 -4.03 -4.85
CA ILE A 27 10.12 -4.55 -3.82
C ILE A 27 11.39 -5.01 -4.51
N HIS A 28 12.53 -4.47 -4.11
CA HIS A 28 13.83 -4.96 -4.57
C HIS A 28 14.17 -6.22 -3.78
N VAL A 29 14.50 -7.31 -4.47
CA VAL A 29 14.81 -8.60 -3.85
C VAL A 29 16.17 -9.09 -4.32
N GLY A 30 17.12 -9.11 -3.39
CA GLY A 30 18.46 -9.67 -3.56
C GLY A 30 18.68 -10.88 -2.65
N SER A 31 19.69 -11.68 -2.97
CA SER A 31 20.12 -12.79 -2.12
C SER A 31 21.60 -13.13 -2.27
N ASP A 32 22.15 -13.78 -1.26
CA ASP A 32 23.43 -14.49 -1.33
C ASP A 32 23.19 -16.00 -1.12
N PRO A 33 23.47 -16.87 -2.11
CA PRO A 33 23.99 -16.56 -3.46
C PRO A 33 22.98 -15.85 -4.36
N ALA A 34 23.48 -15.12 -5.37
CA ALA A 34 22.67 -14.47 -6.39
C ALA A 34 21.98 -15.49 -7.33
N GLY A 35 20.87 -15.11 -7.96
CA GLY A 35 20.11 -15.96 -8.89
C GLY A 35 19.12 -16.91 -8.21
N ALA A 36 18.87 -16.75 -6.91
CA ALA A 36 17.88 -17.53 -6.17
C ALA A 36 16.47 -17.27 -6.73
N THR A 37 15.62 -18.28 -6.69
CA THR A 37 14.23 -18.20 -7.16
C THR A 37 13.36 -17.56 -6.08
N VAL A 38 12.65 -16.50 -6.45
CA VAL A 38 11.70 -15.79 -5.59
C VAL A 38 10.29 -16.16 -6.01
N THR A 39 9.50 -16.74 -5.11
CA THR A 39 8.08 -17.04 -5.31
C THR A 39 7.24 -16.20 -4.39
N THR A 40 6.17 -15.58 -4.90
CA THR A 40 5.26 -14.77 -4.08
C THR A 40 3.97 -15.50 -3.78
N LYS A 41 3.49 -15.37 -2.55
CA LYS A 41 2.24 -15.95 -2.08
C LYS A 41 1.34 -14.87 -1.50
N GLU A 42 0.07 -14.89 -1.89
CA GLU A 42 -1.02 -14.03 -1.38
C GLU A 42 -0.84 -12.50 -1.57
N CYS A 43 0.19 -12.06 -2.30
CA CYS A 43 0.51 -10.64 -2.55
C CYS A 43 -0.49 -9.86 -3.45
N GLY A 44 -1.71 -10.36 -3.64
CA GLY A 44 -2.79 -9.69 -4.35
C GLY A 44 -2.74 -9.79 -5.87
N ALA A 45 -3.75 -9.18 -6.51
CA ALA A 45 -3.88 -9.15 -7.96
C ALA A 45 -2.78 -8.29 -8.60
N GLY A 46 -2.25 -8.76 -9.73
CA GLY A 46 -1.16 -8.10 -10.46
C GLY A 46 0.24 -8.34 -9.88
N ALA A 47 0.37 -9.10 -8.78
CA ALA A 47 1.68 -9.38 -8.19
C ALA A 47 2.51 -10.34 -9.05
N THR A 48 3.82 -10.08 -9.13
CA THR A 48 4.81 -10.96 -9.76
C THR A 48 4.78 -12.30 -9.07
N LYS A 49 4.60 -13.42 -9.79
CA LYS A 49 4.49 -14.75 -9.18
C LYS A 49 5.83 -15.42 -8.93
N ILE A 50 6.73 -15.30 -9.90
CA ILE A 50 8.07 -15.90 -9.88
C ILE A 50 9.07 -14.87 -10.43
N ALA A 51 10.24 -14.77 -9.81
CA ALA A 51 11.38 -13.96 -10.25
C ALA A 51 12.70 -14.61 -9.81
N HIS A 52 13.84 -14.05 -10.23
CA HIS A 52 15.18 -14.46 -9.79
C HIS A 52 15.94 -13.26 -9.23
N THR A 53 16.65 -13.40 -8.11
CA THR A 53 17.46 -12.31 -7.52
C THR A 53 18.62 -11.91 -8.46
N ASP A 54 19.00 -10.65 -8.66
CA ASP A 54 18.54 -9.33 -8.17
C ASP A 54 17.38 -8.76 -9.00
N ALA A 55 16.12 -8.94 -8.57
CA ALA A 55 14.94 -8.53 -9.33
C ALA A 55 14.02 -7.57 -8.56
N VAL A 56 13.14 -6.92 -9.32
CA VAL A 56 12.03 -6.14 -8.79
C VAL A 56 10.75 -6.98 -8.81
N VAL A 57 10.22 -7.26 -7.63
CA VAL A 57 8.94 -7.95 -7.44
C VAL A 57 7.84 -6.91 -7.26
N TRP A 58 6.77 -7.02 -8.04
CA TRP A 58 5.58 -6.19 -7.86
C TRP A 58 4.62 -6.85 -6.88
N VAL A 59 4.18 -6.11 -5.86
CA VAL A 59 3.21 -6.57 -4.86
C VAL A 59 2.04 -5.59 -4.75
N ASN A 60 0.85 -6.10 -4.41
CA ASN A 60 -0.31 -5.24 -4.22
C ASN A 60 -0.30 -4.61 -2.82
N ARG A 61 -0.41 -3.29 -2.75
CA ARG A 61 -0.42 -2.55 -1.47
C ARG A 61 -1.60 -2.91 -0.58
N ARG A 62 -2.70 -3.46 -1.12
CA ARG A 62 -3.88 -3.90 -0.35
C ARG A 62 -3.76 -5.29 0.24
N ALA A 63 -2.75 -6.08 -0.16
CA ALA A 63 -2.59 -7.44 0.36
C ALA A 63 -2.43 -7.39 1.88
N THR A 64 -3.25 -8.16 2.62
CA THR A 64 -3.16 -8.27 4.08
C THR A 64 -2.15 -9.32 4.51
N HIS A 65 -1.90 -10.31 3.65
CA HIS A 65 -0.89 -11.33 3.78
C HIS A 65 -0.10 -11.35 2.48
N CYS A 66 1.22 -11.24 2.54
CA CYS A 66 2.09 -11.38 1.39
C CYS A 66 3.40 -11.98 1.87
N ALA A 67 3.83 -13.06 1.24
CA ALA A 67 5.07 -13.73 1.59
C ALA A 67 5.94 -13.94 0.36
N LEU A 68 7.24 -13.69 0.50
CA LEU A 68 8.26 -13.94 -0.50
C LEU A 68 9.07 -15.16 -0.03
N THR A 69 9.03 -16.25 -0.78
CA THR A 69 9.86 -17.43 -0.52
C THR A 69 11.02 -17.43 -1.49
N ILE A 70 12.24 -17.36 -0.96
CA ILE A 70 13.50 -17.36 -1.71
C ILE A 70 14.14 -18.74 -1.55
N SER A 71 14.45 -19.39 -2.67
CA SER A 71 15.07 -20.71 -2.69
C SER A 71 16.21 -20.81 -3.68
N ALA A 72 17.26 -21.53 -3.29
CA ALA A 72 18.40 -21.85 -4.14
C ALA A 72 18.83 -23.31 -3.92
N THR A 73 19.47 -23.90 -4.92
CA THR A 73 19.92 -25.28 -4.86
C THR A 73 21.02 -25.46 -3.82
N GLY A 74 20.83 -26.39 -2.87
CA GLY A 74 21.78 -26.64 -1.78
C GLY A 74 21.62 -25.72 -0.58
N PHE A 75 20.56 -24.90 -0.55
CA PHE A 75 20.26 -23.97 0.54
C PHE A 75 18.87 -24.21 1.11
N GLU A 76 18.69 -23.87 2.38
CA GLU A 76 17.38 -23.88 3.04
C GLU A 76 16.52 -22.70 2.52
N PRO A 77 15.28 -22.94 2.07
CA PRO A 77 14.40 -21.87 1.62
C PRO A 77 14.08 -20.90 2.76
N GLN A 78 14.21 -19.61 2.49
CA GLN A 78 13.83 -18.56 3.45
C GLN A 78 12.56 -17.88 3.01
N THR A 79 11.66 -17.61 3.96
CA THR A 79 10.42 -16.88 3.71
C THR A 79 10.43 -15.56 4.46
N VAL A 80 10.21 -14.48 3.72
CA VAL A 80 10.08 -13.12 4.24
C VAL A 80 8.62 -12.72 4.14
N GLU A 81 7.98 -12.51 5.28
CA GLU A 81 6.62 -12.00 5.34
C GLU A 81 6.61 -10.48 5.20
N LEU A 82 5.85 -9.99 4.22
CA LEU A 82 5.56 -8.58 4.10
C LEU A 82 4.32 -8.24 4.93
N HIS A 83 4.42 -7.16 5.72
CA HIS A 83 3.32 -6.62 6.48
C HIS A 83 2.87 -5.29 5.89
N ARG A 84 1.56 -5.08 5.90
CA ARG A 84 0.94 -3.87 5.37
C ARG A 84 0.86 -2.81 6.45
N GLU A 85 1.46 -1.65 6.20
CA GLU A 85 1.39 -0.47 7.06
C GLU A 85 0.69 0.69 6.36
N VAL A 86 0.21 1.65 7.15
CA VAL A 86 -0.23 2.94 6.61
C VAL A 86 1.02 3.73 6.26
N SER A 87 1.14 4.16 5.01
CA SER A 87 2.32 4.89 4.56
C SER A 87 2.52 6.17 5.41
N PRO A 88 3.76 6.54 5.75
CA PRO A 88 4.03 7.77 6.52
C PRO A 88 3.44 9.03 5.86
N ARG A 89 3.34 9.04 4.53
CA ARG A 89 2.71 10.10 3.74
C ARG A 89 1.21 10.23 4.05
N THR A 90 0.50 9.12 4.21
CA THR A 90 -0.91 9.13 4.59
C THR A 90 -1.11 9.35 6.08
N ALA A 91 -0.22 8.82 6.94
CA ALA A 91 -0.26 9.08 8.38
C ALA A 91 -0.07 10.57 8.71
N GLY A 92 0.83 11.26 7.99
CA GLY A 92 0.99 12.71 8.09
C GLY A 92 -0.27 13.49 7.71
N ASN A 93 -0.98 13.06 6.66
CA ASN A 93 -2.26 13.65 6.26
C ASN A 93 -3.36 13.38 7.31
N ALA A 94 -3.40 12.18 7.91
CA ALA A 94 -4.37 11.86 8.96
C ALA A 94 -4.14 12.71 10.22
N ASN A 95 -2.88 12.97 10.60
CA ASN A 95 -2.53 13.87 11.69
C ASN A 95 -2.86 15.33 11.36
N ALA A 96 -2.70 15.76 10.11
CA ALA A 96 -3.13 17.08 9.65
C ALA A 96 -4.66 17.24 9.71
N VAL A 97 -5.42 16.23 9.28
CA VAL A 97 -6.90 16.21 9.39
C VAL A 97 -7.32 16.23 10.86
N ARG A 98 -6.65 15.46 11.72
CA ARG A 98 -6.88 15.51 13.18
C ARG A 98 -6.57 16.90 13.75
N GLY A 99 -5.46 17.52 13.35
CA GLY A 99 -5.10 18.89 13.73
C GLY A 99 -6.13 19.94 13.29
N MET A 100 -6.70 19.78 12.09
CA MET A 100 -7.78 20.66 11.59
C MET A 100 -9.10 20.48 12.36
N CYS A 101 -9.40 19.27 12.84
CA CYS A 101 -10.59 18.99 13.66
C CYS A 101 -10.43 19.41 15.13
N TYR A 102 -9.22 19.35 15.70
CA TYR A 102 -8.95 19.80 17.08
C TYR A 102 -8.67 21.30 17.19
N GLY A 103 -8.27 21.96 16.09
CA GLY A 103 -7.97 23.40 16.04
C GLY A 103 -9.13 24.30 15.60
N ASP A 104 -10.39 23.85 15.72
CA ASP A 104 -11.62 24.59 15.35
C ASP A 104 -11.73 25.06 13.89
N VAL A 105 -10.88 24.58 12.96
CA VAL A 105 -10.95 24.93 11.54
C VAL A 105 -12.08 24.16 10.82
N LEU A 106 -12.24 22.88 11.17
CA LEU A 106 -13.33 22.01 10.71
C LEU A 106 -14.07 21.51 11.95
N ASN A 107 -15.34 21.88 12.12
CA ASN A 107 -16.13 21.63 13.32
C ASN A 107 -16.55 20.14 13.45
N CYS A 108 -15.58 19.24 13.67
CA CYS A 108 -15.77 17.79 13.72
C CYS A 108 -16.32 17.34 15.09
N ARG A 109 -17.59 17.66 15.39
CA ARG A 109 -18.21 17.39 16.71
C ARG A 109 -18.83 16.00 16.86
N SER A 110 -19.09 15.31 15.75
CA SER A 110 -19.63 13.96 15.75
C SER A 110 -18.79 12.99 14.90
N PHE A 111 -18.96 11.69 15.12
CA PHE A 111 -18.38 10.65 14.24
C PHE A 111 -18.84 10.83 12.77
N GLY A 112 -20.06 11.34 12.56
CA GLY A 112 -20.56 11.70 11.23
C GLY A 112 -19.80 12.87 10.60
N ASP A 113 -19.41 13.87 11.40
CA ASP A 113 -18.62 15.02 10.93
C ASP A 113 -17.15 14.65 10.68
N LEU A 114 -16.61 13.70 11.45
CA LEU A 114 -15.30 13.09 11.19
C LEU A 114 -15.33 12.35 9.86
N LEU A 115 -16.34 11.50 9.65
CA LEU A 115 -16.53 10.79 8.38
C LEU A 115 -16.76 11.80 7.24
N ALA A 116 -17.57 12.84 7.43
CA ALA A 116 -17.76 13.88 6.45
C ALA A 116 -16.50 14.73 6.22
N ALA A 117 -15.63 14.94 7.19
CA ALA A 117 -14.34 15.61 6.97
C ALA A 117 -13.38 14.69 6.17
N VAL A 118 -13.39 13.39 6.45
CA VAL A 118 -12.62 12.35 5.75
C VAL A 118 -13.17 12.07 4.33
N PHE A 119 -14.47 12.21 4.10
CA PHE A 119 -15.11 11.93 2.81
C PHE A 119 -15.45 13.19 1.97
N PHE A 120 -15.88 14.29 2.60
CA PHE A 120 -16.30 15.57 1.98
C PHE A 120 -15.34 16.76 2.20
N GLY A 121 -14.25 16.65 2.98
CA GLY A 121 -13.22 17.69 3.18
C GLY A 121 -12.33 17.95 1.94
N GLY A 122 -12.95 17.99 0.76
CA GLY A 122 -12.35 18.03 -0.57
C GLY A 122 -11.93 19.41 -1.08
N ILE A 123 -11.55 20.35 -0.22
CA ILE A 123 -10.92 21.60 -0.68
C ILE A 123 -9.52 21.83 -0.09
N VAL A 124 -9.15 21.21 1.06
CA VAL A 124 -7.82 21.45 1.67
C VAL A 124 -7.09 20.19 2.21
N GLY A 125 -7.67 18.97 2.24
CA GLY A 125 -6.85 17.78 2.57
C GLY A 125 -7.51 16.47 3.02
N GLY A 126 -8.85 16.37 3.05
CA GLY A 126 -9.54 15.23 3.69
C GLY A 126 -9.98 14.08 2.77
N ALA A 127 -10.49 14.38 1.57
CA ALA A 127 -11.14 13.39 0.69
C ALA A 127 -10.20 12.31 0.11
N GLY A 128 -8.88 12.52 0.18
CA GLY A 128 -7.89 11.56 -0.30
C GLY A 128 -7.89 10.28 0.53
N VAL A 129 -8.03 10.37 1.86
CA VAL A 129 -7.78 9.22 2.76
C VAL A 129 -8.75 8.05 2.51
N GLY A 130 -10.04 8.32 2.28
CA GLY A 130 -11.03 7.27 2.00
C GLY A 130 -10.83 6.62 0.63
N VAL A 131 -10.53 7.42 -0.40
CA VAL A 131 -10.22 6.92 -1.75
C VAL A 131 -8.89 6.16 -1.76
N ASP A 132 -7.89 6.66 -1.04
CA ASP A 132 -6.58 6.05 -0.89
C ASP A 132 -6.66 4.74 -0.11
N ALA A 133 -7.58 4.63 0.86
CA ALA A 133 -7.91 3.36 1.53
C ALA A 133 -8.51 2.34 0.56
N ALA A 134 -9.55 2.74 -0.17
CA ALA A 134 -10.25 1.86 -1.09
C ALA A 134 -9.35 1.38 -2.24
N THR A 135 -8.51 2.26 -2.77
CA THR A 135 -7.57 1.94 -3.85
C THR A 135 -6.28 1.28 -3.36
N GLY A 136 -5.95 1.43 -2.07
CA GLY A 136 -4.71 0.93 -1.48
C GLY A 136 -3.54 1.90 -1.55
N ALA A 137 -3.76 3.11 -2.07
CA ALA A 137 -2.74 4.16 -2.11
C ALA A 137 -2.29 4.62 -0.70
N MET A 138 -3.12 4.37 0.34
CA MET A 138 -2.72 4.69 1.72
C MET A 138 -1.72 3.71 2.33
N PHE A 139 -1.52 2.55 1.69
CA PHE A 139 -0.75 1.45 2.27
C PHE A 139 0.61 1.27 1.60
N GLU A 140 1.53 0.71 2.36
CA GLU A 140 2.84 0.24 1.91
C GLU A 140 3.11 -1.13 2.52
N GLN A 141 3.78 -2.00 1.78
CA GLN A 141 4.27 -3.30 2.23
C GLN A 141 5.68 -3.12 2.78
N GLN A 142 5.92 -3.64 3.97
CA GLN A 142 7.20 -3.61 4.65
C GLN A 142 7.72 -5.04 4.85
N PRO A 143 9.02 -5.30 4.68
CA PRO A 143 10.03 -4.34 4.23
C PRO A 143 9.88 -3.95 2.74
N ASN A 144 10.33 -2.74 2.38
CA ASN A 144 10.30 -2.22 1.01
C ASN A 144 11.46 -2.72 0.12
N GLU A 145 12.46 -3.33 0.74
CA GLU A 145 13.59 -4.02 0.12
C GLU A 145 13.91 -5.29 0.93
N VAL A 146 14.24 -6.36 0.23
CA VAL A 146 14.54 -7.66 0.83
C VAL A 146 15.91 -8.10 0.35
N HIS A 147 16.78 -8.36 1.32
CA HIS A 147 18.06 -9.01 1.08
C HIS A 147 18.18 -10.18 2.06
N VAL A 148 18.45 -11.38 1.54
CA VAL A 148 18.53 -12.61 2.33
C VAL A 148 19.85 -13.34 2.08
N GLU A 149 20.51 -13.74 3.16
CA GLU A 149 21.65 -14.65 3.11
C GLU A 149 21.13 -16.06 3.36
N LEU A 150 21.19 -16.91 2.34
CA LEU A 150 20.65 -18.26 2.42
C LEU A 150 21.61 -19.16 3.20
N VAL A 151 21.05 -19.99 4.07
CA VAL A 151 21.82 -20.95 4.87
C VAL A 151 21.98 -22.25 4.06
N PRO A 152 23.19 -22.83 3.96
CA PRO A 152 23.36 -24.13 3.32
C PRO A 152 22.49 -25.20 3.98
N ALA A 153 21.81 -26.02 3.17
CA ALA A 153 21.03 -27.13 3.70
C ALA A 153 21.99 -28.13 4.38
N SER A 154 21.75 -28.45 5.65
CA SER A 154 22.51 -29.49 6.34
C SER A 154 22.32 -30.82 5.61
N GLN A 155 23.43 -31.41 5.13
CA GLN A 155 23.46 -32.70 4.45
C GLN A 155 23.07 -33.85 5.38
#